data_AF-A0A4P6PG18-F1
#
_entry.id   AF-A0A4P6PG18-F1
#
_cell.length_a   1.000
_cell.length_b   1.000
_cell.length_c   1.000
_cell.angle_alpha   90.00
_cell.angle_beta   90.00
_cell.angle_gamma   90.00
#
_symmetry.space_group_name_H-M   'P 1'
#
loop_
_entity.id
_entity.type
_entity.pdbx_description
1 polymer ?
#
loop_
_entity_poly.entity_id
_entity_poly.type
_entity_poly.pdbx_seq_one_letter_code
_entity_poly.pdbx_strand_id
1 'polypeptide(L)'
;MFINQRGHRSMTNRAINGKRFVGIGMLSVLLCGAAVQNVLAVPEKPRLLIMADMGNETDEEQQMIHMLLYSNEFDLEGLIACSGLYLHSGIDSEFRSKVHPELFTKLINQYAKVRPNLEKHESGWPAPEYLHRIVKSGSTVFGIDAVKAGQGNEGSRHIESVILKKDPRKLYIVANAGTNPLAQALVDLDAKYSDEEMKRLCERIIVFENGAQDNCGAWIMSRYPHIAWHRSNHQTYCYGGPDYGKFGAALGPYTWEPYERTSDGQDAWAAEHIRNNHGPLGAIYPYRNRFIEGGGTIPWIGLAMPGLTDPERLYWGGQSGRFSRTKHKNVMSRHPKIRADEETFGDFYMFESDSESESWTCPVENKVYSGREVPVWRFRRAMFNDFKARMDWCVKDFDEANHNPVAAFNGDAGDGIIQLNVNPGQTLNLNAEATADPDGDPVKISWWIYKEAGTYKGAVSPDDASAANTELRIPDDAGGKEIHLILEAQDDNPMGSMYDYRRIVLNVSE
;
A
#
# COMPACT_ATOMS: atom_id res chain seq x y z
N MET A 1 -9.36 -38.29 -64.74
CA MET A 1 -9.90 -37.12 -65.46
C MET A 1 -9.77 -35.93 -64.53
N PHE A 2 -9.18 -34.78 -64.87
CA PHE A 2 -8.61 -34.33 -66.15
C PHE A 2 -7.08 -34.16 -66.09
N ILE A 3 -6.46 -34.10 -67.27
CA ILE A 3 -5.02 -33.88 -67.48
C ILE A 3 -4.87 -32.48 -68.09
N ASN A 4 -3.87 -31.69 -67.68
CA ASN A 4 -3.12 -30.92 -68.67
C ASN A 4 -1.64 -30.74 -68.27
N GLN A 5 -0.76 -30.65 -69.27
CA GLN A 5 0.69 -30.83 -69.16
C GLN A 5 1.49 -29.53 -69.39
N ARG A 6 2.77 -29.58 -68.99
CA ARG A 6 4.02 -29.04 -69.61
C ARG A 6 4.92 -28.38 -68.55
N GLY A 7 6.24 -28.62 -68.47
CA GLY A 7 7.10 -29.56 -69.21
C GLY A 7 8.57 -29.48 -68.74
N HIS A 8 9.38 -30.49 -69.14
CA HIS A 8 10.84 -30.50 -69.42
C HIS A 8 11.74 -29.32 -68.95
N ARG A 9 12.97 -29.47 -68.42
CA ARG A 9 14.08 -30.46 -68.63
C ARG A 9 15.11 -30.32 -67.46
N SER A 10 15.68 -31.39 -66.88
CA SER A 10 17.06 -31.92 -67.11
C SER A 10 18.19 -30.85 -67.04
N MET A 11 19.18 -30.85 -66.13
CA MET A 11 20.40 -31.71 -66.03
C MET A 11 21.39 -30.99 -65.05
N THR A 12 22.51 -31.50 -64.50
CA THR A 12 23.11 -32.84 -64.23
C THR A 12 24.39 -32.64 -63.37
N ASN A 13 24.78 -33.63 -62.56
CA ASN A 13 26.18 -33.92 -62.11
C ASN A 13 26.90 -32.87 -61.21
N ARG A 14 27.91 -33.22 -60.40
CA ARG A 14 28.49 -34.52 -59.99
C ARG A 14 29.22 -34.31 -58.64
N ALA A 15 29.24 -35.31 -57.78
CA ALA A 15 30.27 -35.39 -56.73
C ALA A 15 31.62 -35.80 -57.33
N ILE A 16 32.73 -35.45 -56.68
CA ILE A 16 33.90 -36.33 -56.43
C ILE A 16 34.82 -35.69 -55.38
N ASN A 17 35.38 -36.56 -54.53
CA ASN A 17 36.20 -36.25 -53.35
C ASN A 17 37.55 -35.58 -53.65
N GLY A 18 38.02 -34.77 -52.69
CA GLY A 18 39.44 -34.36 -52.54
C GLY A 18 39.81 -34.20 -51.07
N LYS A 19 40.65 -35.08 -50.52
CA LYS A 19 41.02 -35.12 -49.10
C LYS A 19 41.98 -33.98 -48.71
N ARG A 20 41.83 -33.43 -47.50
CA ARG A 20 42.96 -33.08 -46.60
C ARG A 20 42.49 -32.85 -45.15
N PHE A 21 43.28 -33.32 -44.18
CA PHE A 21 43.16 -33.04 -42.75
C PHE A 21 43.45 -31.55 -42.45
N VAL A 22 42.85 -31.00 -41.38
CA VAL A 22 43.50 -30.21 -40.30
C VAL A 22 42.46 -29.82 -39.24
N GLY A 23 42.82 -29.93 -37.95
CA GLY A 23 42.30 -29.11 -36.85
C GLY A 23 40.85 -29.35 -36.38
N ILE A 24 40.67 -30.22 -35.37
CA ILE A 24 39.52 -30.10 -34.45
C ILE A 24 39.85 -28.98 -33.46
N GLY A 25 39.39 -27.76 -33.76
CA GLY A 25 39.40 -26.66 -32.80
C GLY A 25 38.33 -26.88 -31.74
N MET A 26 38.74 -26.88 -30.47
CA MET A 26 37.82 -26.99 -29.33
C MET A 26 37.08 -25.66 -29.18
N LEU A 27 35.88 -25.55 -29.73
CA LEU A 27 35.07 -24.33 -29.63
C LEU A 27 34.35 -24.31 -28.28
N SER A 28 34.99 -23.70 -27.28
CA SER A 28 34.38 -23.46 -25.97
C SER A 28 33.22 -22.48 -26.11
N VAL A 29 31.99 -23.01 -26.20
CA VAL A 29 30.77 -22.21 -26.14
C VAL A 29 30.58 -21.74 -24.70
N LEU A 30 30.97 -20.50 -24.42
CA LEU A 30 30.52 -19.75 -23.26
C LEU A 30 29.00 -19.58 -23.38
N LEU A 31 28.24 -20.41 -22.66
CA LEU A 31 26.84 -20.09 -22.36
C LEU A 31 26.84 -18.94 -21.35
N CYS A 32 26.81 -17.71 -21.84
CA CYS A 32 26.22 -16.62 -21.07
C CYS A 32 24.77 -17.00 -20.79
N GLY A 33 24.46 -17.30 -19.52
CA GLY A 33 23.09 -17.53 -19.08
C GLY A 33 22.30 -16.24 -19.22
N ALA A 34 21.63 -16.05 -20.34
CA ALA A 34 20.65 -14.98 -20.49
C ALA A 34 19.54 -15.21 -19.45
N ALA A 35 19.40 -14.28 -18.51
CA ALA A 35 18.29 -14.29 -17.59
C ALA A 35 16.99 -14.23 -18.40
N VAL A 36 16.10 -15.21 -18.19
CA VAL A 36 14.78 -15.19 -18.82
C VAL A 36 13.98 -14.08 -18.15
N GLN A 37 13.94 -12.91 -18.80
CA GLN A 37 13.03 -11.84 -18.41
C GLN A 37 11.60 -12.34 -18.64
N ASN A 38 10.84 -12.47 -17.55
CA ASN A 38 9.40 -12.69 -17.64
C ASN A 38 8.75 -11.46 -18.26
N VAL A 39 7.76 -11.68 -19.12
CA VAL A 39 6.97 -10.61 -19.72
C VAL A 39 6.23 -9.86 -18.61
N LEU A 40 6.24 -8.52 -18.72
CA LEU A 40 5.70 -7.59 -17.72
C LEU A 40 4.26 -7.92 -17.35
N ALA A 41 4.03 -8.27 -16.09
CA ALA A 41 2.71 -8.30 -15.49
C ALA A 41 2.47 -6.94 -14.83
N VAL A 42 1.53 -6.15 -15.35
CA VAL A 42 0.97 -5.01 -14.61
C VAL A 42 0.41 -5.56 -13.30
N PRO A 43 0.75 -4.99 -12.13
CA PRO A 43 0.20 -5.45 -10.86
C PRO A 43 -1.33 -5.46 -10.88
N GLU A 44 -1.95 -6.57 -10.48
CA GLU A 44 -3.39 -6.57 -10.30
C GLU A 44 -3.76 -5.66 -9.12
N LYS A 45 -4.64 -4.67 -9.36
CA LYS A 45 -5.08 -3.70 -8.35
C LYS A 45 -5.53 -4.42 -7.06
N PRO A 46 -5.09 -3.98 -5.86
CA PRO A 46 -5.53 -4.59 -4.60
C PRO A 46 -7.05 -4.48 -4.42
N ARG A 47 -7.69 -5.47 -3.78
CA ARG A 47 -9.10 -5.40 -3.40
C ARG A 47 -9.23 -4.76 -2.02
N LEU A 48 -9.84 -3.59 -1.92
CA LEU A 48 -9.93 -2.81 -0.69
C LEU A 48 -11.37 -2.70 -0.17
N LEU A 49 -11.60 -3.00 1.10
CA LEU A 49 -12.82 -2.68 1.82
C LEU A 49 -12.46 -1.88 3.07
N ILE A 50 -13.18 -0.79 3.35
CA ILE A 50 -12.92 0.07 4.52
C ILE A 50 -14.13 0.07 5.46
N MET A 51 -13.85 -0.08 6.75
CA MET A 51 -14.79 0.10 7.86
C MET A 51 -14.35 1.32 8.68
N ALA A 52 -15.23 2.31 8.85
CA ALA A 52 -14.92 3.56 9.56
C ALA A 52 -16.14 4.12 10.32
N ASP A 53 -15.88 4.80 11.45
CA ASP A 53 -16.85 5.50 12.28
C ASP A 53 -17.02 6.95 11.83
N MET A 54 -17.42 7.10 10.57
CA MET A 54 -17.57 8.40 9.89
C MET A 54 -18.25 9.45 10.77
N GLY A 55 -17.58 10.59 10.95
CA GLY A 55 -18.09 11.73 11.70
C GLY A 55 -17.80 11.71 13.20
N ASN A 56 -17.15 10.66 13.73
CA ASN A 56 -16.62 10.68 15.10
C ASN A 56 -15.64 11.85 15.28
N GLU A 57 -14.56 11.85 14.51
CA GLU A 57 -13.56 12.89 14.45
C GLU A 57 -13.40 13.35 12.98
N THR A 58 -12.72 14.48 12.73
CA THR A 58 -12.68 15.10 11.38
C THR A 58 -11.75 14.36 10.42
N ASP A 59 -10.82 13.59 10.97
CA ASP A 59 -9.83 12.77 10.28
C ASP A 59 -10.47 11.70 9.40
N GLU A 60 -11.58 11.06 9.80
CA GLU A 60 -12.29 10.10 8.94
C GLU A 60 -12.74 10.73 7.61
N GLU A 61 -13.22 11.98 7.61
CA GLU A 61 -13.57 12.68 6.38
C GLU A 61 -12.33 13.13 5.60
N GLN A 62 -11.24 13.53 6.27
CA GLN A 62 -9.98 13.92 5.62
C GLN A 62 -9.34 12.75 4.87
N GLN A 63 -9.13 11.61 5.54
CA GLN A 63 -8.50 10.43 4.94
C GLN A 63 -9.35 9.80 3.85
N MET A 64 -10.69 9.94 3.92
CA MET A 64 -11.58 9.50 2.83
C MET A 64 -11.56 10.42 1.61
N ILE A 65 -11.41 11.73 1.80
CA ILE A 65 -11.15 12.66 0.68
C ILE A 65 -9.82 12.29 0.01
N HIS A 66 -8.77 12.08 0.81
CA HIS A 66 -7.46 11.65 0.33
C HIS A 66 -7.58 10.33 -0.45
N MET A 67 -8.16 9.28 0.15
CA MET A 67 -8.35 7.96 -0.47
C MET A 67 -9.12 8.01 -1.81
N LEU A 68 -10.12 8.88 -1.95
CA LEU A 68 -10.87 9.02 -3.21
C LEU A 68 -9.98 9.48 -4.38
N LEU A 69 -8.90 10.23 -4.13
CA LEU A 69 -7.94 10.66 -5.15
C LEU A 69 -7.01 9.53 -5.62
N TYR A 70 -6.86 8.49 -4.81
CA TYR A 70 -6.10 7.26 -5.12
C TYR A 70 -7.01 6.09 -5.47
N SER A 71 -8.31 6.33 -5.64
CA SER A 71 -9.26 5.24 -5.92
C SER A 71 -9.12 4.64 -7.32
N ASN A 72 -8.24 5.20 -8.16
CA ASN A 72 -7.71 4.56 -9.36
C ASN A 72 -6.75 3.39 -9.02
N GLU A 73 -6.02 3.40 -7.90
CA GLU A 73 -4.96 2.40 -7.61
C GLU A 73 -5.49 1.03 -7.14
N PHE A 74 -6.70 0.98 -6.60
CA PHE A 74 -7.27 -0.21 -5.97
C PHE A 74 -8.76 -0.42 -6.29
N ASP A 75 -9.20 -1.67 -6.31
CA ASP A 75 -10.61 -2.04 -6.43
C ASP A 75 -11.32 -1.83 -5.09
N LEU A 76 -11.95 -0.66 -4.89
CA LEU A 76 -12.84 -0.42 -3.75
C LEU A 76 -14.07 -1.33 -3.82
N GLU A 77 -14.17 -2.31 -2.91
CA GLU A 77 -15.31 -3.23 -2.83
C GLU A 77 -16.27 -2.94 -1.67
N GLY A 78 -15.95 -2.04 -0.73
CA GLY A 78 -16.88 -1.66 0.35
C GLY A 78 -16.48 -0.40 1.13
N LEU A 79 -17.48 0.43 1.45
CA LEU A 79 -17.36 1.60 2.34
C LEU A 79 -18.39 1.46 3.46
N ILE A 80 -17.99 0.89 4.59
CA ILE A 80 -18.89 0.47 5.66
C ILE A 80 -18.84 1.47 6.81
N ALA A 81 -19.96 2.15 7.08
CA ALA A 81 -20.08 3.00 8.27
C ALA A 81 -20.36 2.12 9.48
N CYS A 82 -19.46 2.07 10.46
CA CYS A 82 -19.56 1.19 11.63
C CYS A 82 -19.37 1.94 12.94
N SER A 83 -19.70 1.28 14.05
CA SER A 83 -19.39 1.79 15.39
C SER A 83 -17.92 1.57 15.76
N GLY A 84 -17.41 2.41 16.65
CA GLY A 84 -16.12 2.26 17.33
C GLY A 84 -16.18 2.72 18.79
N LEU A 85 -15.03 2.87 19.45
CA LEU A 85 -14.93 3.30 20.86
C LEU A 85 -15.55 4.68 21.12
N TYR A 86 -15.53 5.57 20.13
CA TYR A 86 -15.92 6.97 20.26
C TYR A 86 -17.24 7.31 19.54
N LEU A 87 -17.82 6.32 18.85
CA LEU A 87 -19.09 6.42 18.15
C LEU A 87 -19.82 5.07 18.21
N HIS A 88 -20.79 4.96 19.13
CA HIS A 88 -21.63 3.78 19.32
C HIS A 88 -22.86 4.13 20.19
N SER A 89 -23.92 3.32 20.11
CA SER A 89 -25.22 3.54 20.77
C SER A 89 -25.21 3.59 22.31
N GLY A 90 -24.05 3.41 22.94
CA GLY A 90 -23.84 3.55 24.38
C GLY A 90 -23.30 4.93 24.79
N ILE A 91 -23.05 5.83 23.83
CA ILE A 91 -22.58 7.19 24.09
C ILE A 91 -23.77 8.12 24.24
N ASP A 92 -23.73 8.95 25.29
CA ASP A 92 -24.70 10.04 25.52
C ASP A 92 -24.44 11.20 24.54
N SER A 93 -24.88 11.02 23.29
CA SER A 93 -24.76 11.99 22.20
C SER A 93 -25.71 11.60 21.07
N GLU A 94 -26.60 12.50 20.64
CA GLU A 94 -27.56 12.20 19.56
C GLU A 94 -26.86 11.83 18.23
N PHE A 95 -25.70 12.43 17.98
CA PHE A 95 -24.88 12.17 16.81
C PHE A 95 -24.09 10.87 17.00
N ARG A 96 -23.15 10.83 17.96
CA ARG A 96 -22.22 9.70 18.17
C ARG A 96 -22.86 8.42 18.71
N SER A 97 -24.18 8.37 18.89
CA SER A 97 -24.94 7.13 19.16
C SER A 97 -25.38 6.40 17.88
N LYS A 98 -25.11 6.96 16.70
CA LYS A 98 -25.51 6.47 15.38
C LYS A 98 -24.30 6.31 14.47
N VAL A 99 -24.47 5.58 13.37
CA VAL A 99 -23.47 5.47 12.28
C VAL A 99 -23.91 6.34 11.09
N HIS A 100 -22.95 6.89 10.34
CA HIS A 100 -23.21 7.95 9.36
C HIS A 100 -22.77 7.60 7.91
N PRO A 101 -23.43 6.61 7.25
CA PRO A 101 -23.14 6.27 5.85
C PRO A 101 -23.43 7.42 4.86
N GLU A 102 -24.24 8.40 5.24
CA GLU A 102 -24.48 9.61 4.46
C GLU A 102 -23.23 10.48 4.29
N LEU A 103 -22.24 10.39 5.18
CA LEU A 103 -20.99 11.13 5.05
C LEU A 103 -20.14 10.59 3.90
N PHE A 104 -20.04 9.26 3.70
CA PHE A 104 -19.44 8.72 2.46
C PHE A 104 -20.14 9.26 1.22
N THR A 105 -21.48 9.28 1.23
CA THR A 105 -22.29 9.82 0.12
C THR A 105 -22.02 11.31 -0.12
N LYS A 106 -21.87 12.12 0.92
CA LYS A 106 -21.45 13.55 0.85
C LYS A 106 -20.10 13.70 0.15
N LEU A 107 -19.10 12.88 0.49
CA LEU A 107 -17.76 12.94 -0.12
C LEU A 107 -17.79 12.52 -1.59
N ILE A 108 -18.42 11.37 -1.89
CA ILE A 108 -18.56 10.85 -3.26
C ILE A 108 -19.27 11.87 -4.17
N ASN A 109 -20.26 12.60 -3.66
CA ASN A 109 -20.95 13.66 -4.40
C ASN A 109 -20.07 14.87 -4.79
N GLN A 110 -18.97 15.13 -4.07
CA GLN A 110 -17.99 16.15 -4.50
C GLN A 110 -16.91 15.55 -5.39
N TYR A 111 -16.45 14.33 -5.08
CA TYR A 111 -15.55 13.56 -5.93
C TYR A 111 -16.11 13.42 -7.37
N ALA A 112 -17.40 13.16 -7.51
CA ALA A 112 -18.10 13.10 -8.81
C ALA A 112 -17.92 14.35 -9.69
N LYS A 113 -17.66 15.51 -9.08
CA LYS A 113 -17.47 16.80 -9.78
C LYS A 113 -16.03 17.04 -10.21
N VAL A 114 -15.05 16.45 -9.51
CA VAL A 114 -13.61 16.55 -9.83
C VAL A 114 -13.11 15.38 -10.66
N ARG A 115 -13.78 14.22 -10.62
CA ARG A 115 -13.44 13.03 -11.42
C ARG A 115 -13.22 13.31 -12.92
N PRO A 116 -14.04 14.12 -13.63
CA PRO A 116 -13.78 14.45 -15.04
C PRO A 116 -12.46 15.19 -15.27
N ASN A 117 -11.90 15.80 -14.24
CA ASN A 117 -10.58 16.44 -14.26
C ASN A 117 -9.48 15.43 -13.91
N LEU A 118 -9.68 14.62 -12.86
CA LEU A 118 -8.75 13.53 -12.50
C LEU A 118 -8.45 12.59 -13.69
N GLU A 119 -9.48 12.24 -14.48
CA GLU A 119 -9.36 11.38 -15.68
C GLU A 119 -8.60 12.06 -16.86
N LYS A 120 -8.08 13.28 -16.69
CA LYS A 120 -7.11 13.90 -17.62
C LYS A 120 -5.66 13.53 -17.29
N HIS A 121 -5.36 13.34 -16.00
CA HIS A 121 -4.02 13.13 -15.47
C HIS A 121 -3.60 11.67 -15.62
N GLU A 122 -4.52 10.76 -15.32
CA GLU A 122 -4.35 9.32 -15.49
C GLU A 122 -5.74 8.68 -15.71
N SER A 123 -5.87 7.35 -15.82
CA SER A 123 -7.14 6.68 -16.09
C SER A 123 -7.55 5.69 -15.00
N GLY A 124 -8.86 5.49 -14.83
CA GLY A 124 -9.38 4.34 -14.08
C GLY A 124 -10.02 4.70 -12.73
N TRP A 125 -10.34 5.97 -12.52
CA TRP A 125 -11.11 6.41 -11.36
C TRP A 125 -12.52 5.79 -11.36
N PRO A 126 -12.96 5.19 -10.25
CA PRO A 126 -14.24 4.49 -10.18
C PRO A 126 -15.42 5.45 -10.38
N ALA A 127 -16.44 4.97 -11.11
CA ALA A 127 -17.67 5.71 -11.33
C ALA A 127 -18.38 6.03 -10.00
N PRO A 128 -18.83 7.28 -9.76
CA PRO A 128 -19.49 7.67 -8.51
C PRO A 128 -20.71 6.80 -8.19
N GLU A 129 -21.46 6.35 -9.20
CA GLU A 129 -22.62 5.47 -9.03
C GLU A 129 -22.21 4.08 -8.51
N TYR A 130 -20.98 3.63 -8.80
CA TYR A 130 -20.43 2.41 -8.21
C TYR A 130 -20.05 2.62 -6.75
N LEU A 131 -19.35 3.73 -6.44
CA LEU A 131 -19.00 4.09 -5.06
C LEU A 131 -20.24 4.19 -4.16
N HIS A 132 -21.31 4.84 -4.62
CA HIS A 132 -22.57 4.89 -3.86
C HIS A 132 -23.20 3.50 -3.61
N ARG A 133 -23.05 2.53 -4.52
CA ARG A 133 -23.60 1.17 -4.33
C ARG A 133 -22.87 0.38 -3.24
N ILE A 134 -21.58 0.63 -3.05
CA ILE A 134 -20.74 -0.05 -2.05
C ILE A 134 -20.71 0.65 -0.68
N VAL A 135 -21.37 1.82 -0.52
CA VAL A 135 -21.65 2.42 0.79
C VAL A 135 -22.67 1.57 1.55
N LYS A 136 -22.38 1.21 2.80
CA LYS A 136 -23.22 0.32 3.62
C LYS A 136 -23.31 0.79 5.07
N SER A 137 -24.45 0.56 5.71
CA SER A 137 -24.62 0.75 7.16
C SER A 137 -24.30 -0.52 7.96
N GLY A 138 -23.33 -0.43 8.87
CA GLY A 138 -23.08 -1.39 9.93
C GLY A 138 -24.04 -1.25 11.12
N SER A 139 -23.67 -1.87 12.25
CA SER A 139 -24.39 -1.73 13.52
C SER A 139 -23.99 -0.46 14.27
N THR A 140 -24.92 0.10 15.06
CA THR A 140 -24.62 1.15 16.04
C THR A 140 -24.14 0.59 17.39
N VAL A 141 -24.38 -0.68 17.67
CA VAL A 141 -24.03 -1.34 18.94
C VAL A 141 -22.53 -1.59 18.99
N PHE A 142 -21.88 -1.32 20.12
CA PHE A 142 -20.43 -1.45 20.26
C PHE A 142 -19.95 -2.91 20.22
N GLY A 143 -18.87 -3.17 19.46
CA GLY A 143 -18.09 -4.40 19.55
C GLY A 143 -18.90 -5.69 19.44
N ILE A 144 -18.51 -6.70 20.23
CA ILE A 144 -19.11 -8.04 20.19
C ILE A 144 -20.56 -8.10 20.68
N ASP A 145 -21.09 -7.07 21.34
CA ASP A 145 -22.52 -7.02 21.71
C ASP A 145 -23.44 -6.94 20.49
N ALA A 146 -22.90 -6.47 19.36
CA ALA A 146 -23.53 -6.45 18.04
C ALA A 146 -23.45 -7.78 17.27
N VAL A 147 -22.74 -8.78 17.81
CA VAL A 147 -22.32 -9.98 17.07
C VAL A 147 -23.05 -11.22 17.57
N LYS A 148 -24.14 -11.61 16.89
CA LYS A 148 -24.98 -12.77 17.24
C LYS A 148 -25.57 -13.40 15.98
N ALA A 149 -25.76 -14.72 15.98
CA ALA A 149 -26.34 -15.44 14.83
C ALA A 149 -27.68 -14.80 14.40
N GLY A 150 -27.80 -14.42 13.12
CA GLY A 150 -28.99 -13.77 12.59
C GLY A 150 -29.13 -12.26 12.87
N GLN A 151 -28.13 -11.60 13.46
CA GLN A 151 -28.06 -10.13 13.59
C GLN A 151 -27.39 -9.42 12.39
N GLY A 152 -27.25 -10.12 11.26
CA GLY A 152 -26.71 -9.55 10.04
C GLY A 152 -27.39 -8.24 9.62
N ASN A 153 -26.58 -7.25 9.26
CA ASN A 153 -26.99 -5.91 8.83
C ASN A 153 -26.55 -5.66 7.37
N GLU A 154 -26.69 -4.42 6.87
CA GLU A 154 -26.31 -4.11 5.49
C GLU A 154 -24.80 -4.27 5.27
N GLY A 155 -23.99 -3.76 6.21
CA GLY A 155 -22.54 -3.87 6.20
C GLY A 155 -22.03 -5.32 6.29
N SER A 156 -22.54 -6.11 7.24
CA SER A 156 -22.09 -7.50 7.40
C SER A 156 -22.45 -8.36 6.19
N ARG A 157 -23.69 -8.27 5.67
CA ARG A 157 -24.10 -9.01 4.46
C ARG A 157 -23.30 -8.62 3.21
N HIS A 158 -22.89 -7.36 3.11
CA HIS A 158 -22.02 -6.91 2.04
C HIS A 158 -20.62 -7.51 2.17
N ILE A 159 -20.04 -7.50 3.37
CA ILE A 159 -18.76 -8.17 3.67
C ILE A 159 -18.83 -9.67 3.34
N GLU A 160 -19.91 -10.37 3.73
CA GLU A 160 -20.14 -11.78 3.33
C GLU A 160 -20.04 -11.94 1.79
N SER A 161 -20.72 -11.09 1.03
CA SER A 161 -20.72 -11.15 -0.44
C SER A 161 -19.33 -10.88 -1.06
N VAL A 162 -18.55 -9.98 -0.45
CA VAL A 162 -17.20 -9.59 -0.89
C VAL A 162 -16.18 -10.71 -0.58
N ILE A 163 -16.31 -11.39 0.58
CA ILE A 163 -15.52 -12.58 0.94
C ILE A 163 -15.84 -13.75 0.00
N LEU A 164 -17.12 -13.96 -0.31
CA LEU A 164 -17.59 -15.04 -1.20
C LEU A 164 -17.38 -14.77 -2.70
N LYS A 165 -16.94 -13.57 -3.09
CA LYS A 165 -16.59 -13.23 -4.48
C LYS A 165 -15.53 -14.20 -5.00
N LYS A 166 -15.75 -14.77 -6.19
CA LYS A 166 -14.84 -15.68 -6.90
C LYS A 166 -13.70 -14.92 -7.58
N ASP A 167 -12.90 -14.26 -6.76
CA ASP A 167 -11.74 -13.46 -7.14
C ASP A 167 -10.49 -14.10 -6.51
N PRO A 168 -9.43 -14.42 -7.27
CA PRO A 168 -8.25 -15.08 -6.71
C PRO A 168 -7.48 -14.18 -5.75
N ARG A 169 -7.58 -12.85 -5.89
CA ARG A 169 -6.89 -11.87 -5.05
C ARG A 169 -7.47 -11.87 -3.63
N LYS A 170 -6.59 -11.73 -2.64
CA LYS A 170 -6.98 -11.53 -1.25
C LYS A 170 -7.77 -10.23 -1.10
N LEU A 171 -8.69 -10.24 -0.13
CA LEU A 171 -9.41 -9.05 0.31
C LEU A 171 -8.60 -8.35 1.39
N TYR A 172 -8.22 -7.11 1.14
CA TYR A 172 -7.60 -6.24 2.13
C TYR A 172 -8.68 -5.39 2.80
N ILE A 173 -8.79 -5.51 4.12
CA ILE A 173 -9.78 -4.80 4.93
C ILE A 173 -9.07 -3.78 5.81
N VAL A 174 -9.39 -2.51 5.65
CA VAL A 174 -9.01 -1.45 6.58
C VAL A 174 -10.08 -1.31 7.64
N ALA A 175 -9.67 -1.42 8.90
CA ALA A 175 -10.49 -1.11 10.06
C ALA A 175 -9.95 0.17 10.71
N ASN A 176 -10.54 1.31 10.35
CA ASN A 176 -10.24 2.61 10.97
C ASN A 176 -10.98 2.79 12.30
N ALA A 177 -12.00 1.98 12.56
CA ALA A 177 -12.84 2.01 13.75
C ALA A 177 -13.01 0.59 14.33
N GLY A 178 -14.22 0.25 14.79
CA GLY A 178 -14.55 -1.10 15.20
C GLY A 178 -14.66 -2.08 14.03
N THR A 179 -14.53 -3.37 14.36
CA THR A 179 -14.54 -4.49 13.41
C THR A 179 -15.79 -5.37 13.52
N ASN A 180 -16.81 -4.94 14.29
CA ASN A 180 -18.07 -5.64 14.42
C ASN A 180 -18.83 -6.02 13.12
N PRO A 181 -18.72 -5.31 11.96
CA PRO A 181 -19.40 -5.75 10.74
C PRO A 181 -18.74 -7.00 10.16
N LEU A 182 -17.41 -7.10 10.26
CA LEU A 182 -16.62 -8.27 9.89
C LEU A 182 -16.86 -9.42 10.88
N ALA A 183 -16.89 -9.15 12.18
CA ALA A 183 -17.20 -10.18 13.18
C ALA A 183 -18.57 -10.83 12.95
N GLN A 184 -19.60 -10.02 12.69
CA GLN A 184 -20.94 -10.52 12.35
C GLN A 184 -20.95 -11.30 11.02
N ALA A 185 -20.25 -10.81 9.98
CA ALA A 185 -20.14 -11.51 8.72
C ALA A 185 -19.47 -12.89 8.87
N LEU A 186 -18.41 -12.98 9.68
CA LEU A 186 -17.73 -14.24 9.97
C LEU A 186 -18.66 -15.21 10.71
N VAL A 187 -19.42 -14.76 11.72
CA VAL A 187 -20.42 -15.61 12.42
C VAL A 187 -21.50 -16.12 11.47
N ASP A 188 -22.02 -15.25 10.60
CA ASP A 188 -23.07 -15.65 9.65
C ASP A 188 -22.52 -16.57 8.54
N LEU A 189 -21.21 -16.56 8.23
CA LEU A 189 -20.55 -17.53 7.34
C LEU A 189 -20.25 -18.86 8.05
N ASP A 190 -19.75 -18.80 9.29
CA ASP A 190 -19.40 -19.95 10.13
C ASP A 190 -20.61 -20.88 10.39
N ALA A 191 -21.82 -20.30 10.44
CA ALA A 191 -23.07 -21.04 10.51
C ALA A 191 -23.50 -21.75 9.19
N LYS A 192 -22.82 -21.49 8.07
CA LYS A 192 -23.17 -21.96 6.71
C LYS A 192 -22.11 -22.86 6.07
N TYR A 193 -20.86 -22.76 6.50
CA TYR A 193 -19.69 -23.40 5.90
C TYR A 193 -19.00 -24.33 6.89
N SER A 194 -18.35 -25.39 6.40
CA SER A 194 -17.53 -26.26 7.25
C SER A 194 -16.24 -25.56 7.71
N ASP A 195 -15.62 -26.04 8.81
CA ASP A 195 -14.37 -25.51 9.38
C ASP A 195 -13.27 -25.31 8.32
N GLU A 196 -13.15 -26.26 7.40
CA GLU A 196 -12.14 -26.27 6.33
C GLU A 196 -12.53 -25.36 5.14
N GLU A 197 -13.82 -25.06 4.94
CA GLU A 197 -14.24 -23.96 4.06
C GLU A 197 -14.01 -22.60 4.71
N MET A 198 -14.36 -22.44 5.99
CA MET A 198 -14.13 -21.22 6.76
C MET A 198 -12.64 -20.87 6.86
N LYS A 199 -11.77 -21.86 7.08
CA LYS A 199 -10.32 -21.71 6.99
C LYS A 199 -9.89 -21.11 5.65
N ARG A 200 -10.34 -21.67 4.52
CA ARG A 200 -10.02 -21.15 3.18
C ARG A 200 -10.59 -19.76 2.90
N LEU A 201 -11.75 -19.41 3.48
CA LEU A 201 -12.27 -18.03 3.40
C LEU A 201 -11.38 -17.07 4.21
N CYS A 202 -10.98 -17.45 5.42
CA CYS A 202 -10.11 -16.65 6.29
C CYS A 202 -8.70 -16.45 5.71
N GLU A 203 -8.11 -17.47 5.08
CA GLU A 203 -6.78 -17.39 4.42
C GLU A 203 -6.74 -16.40 3.24
N ARG A 204 -7.91 -15.97 2.74
CA ARG A 204 -8.06 -14.93 1.71
C ARG A 204 -8.28 -13.52 2.26
N ILE A 205 -8.23 -13.32 3.58
CA ILE A 205 -8.49 -12.02 4.23
C ILE A 205 -7.20 -11.49 4.86
N ILE A 206 -6.90 -10.23 4.56
CA ILE A 206 -5.89 -9.41 5.22
C ILE A 206 -6.64 -8.29 5.94
N VAL A 207 -6.30 -8.02 7.20
CA VAL A 207 -6.87 -6.90 7.96
C VAL A 207 -5.74 -5.99 8.41
N PHE A 208 -5.88 -4.69 8.19
CA PHE A 208 -5.10 -3.64 8.85
C PHE A 208 -6.03 -2.92 9.83
N GLU A 209 -5.75 -3.05 11.12
CA GLU A 209 -6.51 -2.44 12.21
C GLU A 209 -5.75 -1.24 12.78
N ASN A 210 -6.33 -0.06 12.59
CA ASN A 210 -5.85 1.21 13.13
C ASN A 210 -6.42 1.44 14.53
N GLY A 211 -5.54 1.57 15.53
CA GLY A 211 -5.89 1.96 16.89
C GLY A 211 -6.59 0.91 17.76
N ALA A 212 -7.12 -0.17 17.18
CA ALA A 212 -7.89 -1.22 17.85
C ALA A 212 -9.07 -0.64 18.66
N GLN A 213 -10.06 -0.10 17.93
CA GLN A 213 -11.15 0.71 18.46
C GLN A 213 -12.42 -0.08 18.87
N ASP A 214 -12.45 -1.40 18.76
CA ASP A 214 -13.41 -2.24 19.49
C ASP A 214 -12.78 -3.56 19.97
N ASN A 215 -13.54 -4.33 20.73
CA ASN A 215 -13.12 -5.64 21.24
C ASN A 215 -13.30 -6.78 20.20
N CYS A 216 -13.75 -6.49 18.97
CA CYS A 216 -13.95 -7.51 17.95
C CYS A 216 -12.64 -8.04 17.36
N GLY A 217 -11.56 -7.24 17.27
CA GLY A 217 -10.31 -7.69 16.65
C GLY A 217 -9.67 -8.91 17.34
N ALA A 218 -9.48 -8.84 18.66
CA ALA A 218 -9.01 -9.98 19.45
C ALA A 218 -10.02 -11.14 19.47
N TRP A 219 -11.31 -10.85 19.54
CA TRP A 219 -12.38 -11.85 19.54
C TRP A 219 -12.45 -12.65 18.23
N ILE A 220 -12.20 -11.98 17.09
CA ILE A 220 -12.06 -12.60 15.77
C ILE A 220 -10.82 -13.49 15.78
N MET A 221 -9.67 -12.98 16.23
CA MET A 221 -8.40 -13.70 16.14
C MET A 221 -8.25 -14.87 17.12
N SER A 222 -9.09 -14.98 18.15
CA SER A 222 -9.21 -16.21 18.96
C SER A 222 -10.15 -17.28 18.37
N ARG A 223 -10.89 -16.97 17.29
CA ARG A 223 -11.83 -17.89 16.60
C ARG A 223 -11.42 -18.23 15.17
N TYR A 224 -10.94 -17.23 14.44
CA TYR A 224 -10.61 -17.28 13.01
C TYR A 224 -9.11 -16.99 12.80
N PRO A 225 -8.19 -17.77 13.41
CA PRO A 225 -6.76 -17.44 13.51
C PRO A 225 -6.02 -17.45 12.16
N HIS A 226 -6.67 -17.95 11.10
CA HIS A 226 -6.15 -18.02 9.74
C HIS A 226 -6.16 -16.68 9.00
N ILE A 227 -6.88 -15.66 9.49
CA ILE A 227 -6.85 -14.30 8.93
C ILE A 227 -5.46 -13.68 9.12
N ALA A 228 -4.97 -12.96 8.10
CA ALA A 228 -3.73 -12.18 8.16
C ALA A 228 -4.01 -10.81 8.83
N TRP A 229 -4.14 -10.83 10.15
CA TRP A 229 -4.50 -9.67 10.96
C TRP A 229 -3.28 -8.87 11.42
N HIS A 230 -3.23 -7.60 11.05
CA HIS A 230 -2.17 -6.65 11.33
C HIS A 230 -2.73 -5.51 12.21
N ARG A 231 -2.19 -5.32 13.42
CA ARG A 231 -2.68 -4.34 14.39
C ARG A 231 -1.64 -3.24 14.60
N SER A 232 -2.06 -1.99 14.43
CA SER A 232 -1.22 -0.80 14.62
C SER A 232 -1.80 0.14 15.67
N ASN A 233 -1.18 0.19 16.85
CA ASN A 233 -1.63 1.03 17.97
C ASN A 233 -0.96 2.43 17.96
N HIS A 234 0.24 2.57 17.39
CA HIS A 234 1.00 3.81 17.39
C HIS A 234 1.53 4.24 16.01
N GLN A 235 2.01 3.30 15.19
CA GLN A 235 2.62 3.63 13.89
C GLN A 235 1.61 4.27 12.91
N THR A 236 0.35 3.84 12.92
CA THR A 236 -0.74 4.35 12.06
C THR A 236 -0.97 5.87 12.15
N TYR A 237 -0.57 6.52 13.24
CA TYR A 237 -0.74 7.97 13.45
C TYR A 237 0.43 8.82 12.95
N CYS A 238 1.45 8.20 12.34
CA CYS A 238 2.70 8.87 11.97
C CYS A 238 2.62 9.72 10.69
N TYR A 239 1.48 9.70 9.98
CA TYR A 239 1.13 10.71 8.98
C TYR A 239 0.91 12.10 9.62
N GLY A 240 0.33 12.11 10.83
CA GLY A 240 -0.15 13.31 11.53
C GLY A 240 0.93 14.28 12.00
N GLY A 241 0.60 15.57 11.98
CA GLY A 241 1.49 16.68 12.35
C GLY A 241 1.83 16.83 13.85
N PRO A 242 2.27 18.03 14.27
CA PRO A 242 2.93 18.26 15.57
C PRO A 242 2.08 17.87 16.80
N ASP A 243 0.75 17.87 16.66
CA ASP A 243 -0.21 17.59 17.73
C ASP A 243 -0.41 16.11 18.09
N TYR A 244 0.23 15.17 17.38
CA TYR A 244 0.41 13.82 17.93
C TYR A 244 1.18 13.85 19.27
N GLY A 245 1.94 14.94 19.51
CA GLY A 245 2.81 15.14 20.65
C GLY A 245 2.18 15.58 21.98
N LYS A 246 0.85 15.70 22.13
CA LYS A 246 0.25 16.00 23.46
C LYS A 246 0.42 14.84 24.47
N PHE A 247 0.97 13.71 24.03
CA PHE A 247 1.42 12.56 24.82
C PHE A 247 2.94 12.34 24.79
N GLY A 248 3.74 13.24 24.20
CA GLY A 248 5.20 13.13 24.07
C GLY A 248 5.70 13.45 22.66
N ALA A 249 6.78 14.22 22.54
CA ALA A 249 7.21 14.85 21.30
C ALA A 249 7.65 13.85 20.19
N ALA A 250 6.77 13.62 19.23
CA ALA A 250 7.02 12.83 18.02
C ALA A 250 6.61 13.64 16.77
N LEU A 251 7.28 14.78 16.53
CA LEU A 251 6.98 15.69 15.41
C LEU A 251 7.21 15.04 14.02
N GLY A 252 8.05 14.01 13.96
CA GLY A 252 8.55 13.44 12.72
C GLY A 252 9.38 14.41 11.88
N PRO A 253 9.72 14.03 10.64
CA PRO A 253 10.36 14.92 9.69
C PRO A 253 9.43 16.07 9.30
N TYR A 254 10.03 17.24 9.12
CA TYR A 254 9.35 18.42 8.60
C TYR A 254 9.04 18.19 7.12
N THR A 255 7.79 18.46 6.74
CA THR A 255 7.21 18.07 5.43
C THR A 255 6.15 19.06 4.94
N TRP A 256 6.06 20.23 5.59
CA TRP A 256 5.11 21.29 5.27
C TRP A 256 5.81 22.65 5.26
N GLU A 257 7.04 22.69 4.77
CA GLU A 257 7.74 23.92 4.42
C GLU A 257 6.94 24.73 3.36
N PRO A 258 7.04 26.07 3.34
CA PRO A 258 7.77 26.94 4.27
C PRO A 258 6.95 27.34 5.52
N TYR A 259 5.75 26.80 5.70
CA TYR A 259 4.83 27.14 6.78
C TYR A 259 5.35 26.66 8.14
N GLU A 260 5.17 27.45 9.19
CA GLU A 260 5.73 27.18 10.52
C GLU A 260 5.58 25.71 10.98
N ARG A 261 6.59 25.15 11.66
CA ARG A 261 6.57 23.76 12.21
C ARG A 261 5.67 23.64 13.45
N THR A 262 4.49 24.24 13.38
CA THR A 262 3.43 24.27 14.36
C THR A 262 2.15 23.71 13.76
N SER A 263 1.19 23.47 14.65
CA SER A 263 -0.18 23.11 14.35
C SER A 263 -0.79 24.05 13.29
N ASP A 264 -0.71 25.36 13.54
CA ASP A 264 -1.31 26.39 12.70
C ASP A 264 -0.60 26.51 11.35
N GLY A 265 0.73 26.28 11.29
CA GLY A 265 1.46 26.20 10.04
C GLY A 265 1.08 24.98 9.18
N GLN A 266 0.82 23.82 9.77
CA GLN A 266 0.26 22.68 9.02
C GLN A 266 -1.17 22.96 8.52
N ASP A 267 -1.98 23.71 9.28
CA ASP A 267 -3.28 24.18 8.77
C ASP A 267 -3.15 25.24 7.67
N ALA A 268 -2.13 26.09 7.70
CA ALA A 268 -1.85 27.02 6.60
C ALA A 268 -1.45 26.26 5.32
N TRP A 269 -0.57 25.25 5.43
CA TRP A 269 -0.24 24.32 4.35
C TRP A 269 -1.50 23.65 3.77
N ALA A 270 -2.35 23.09 4.61
CA ALA A 270 -3.59 22.44 4.18
C ALA A 270 -4.64 23.43 3.66
N ALA A 271 -4.59 24.70 4.10
CA ALA A 271 -5.44 25.75 3.56
C ALA A 271 -5.06 26.08 2.11
N GLU A 272 -3.77 26.24 1.82
CA GLU A 272 -3.30 26.54 0.46
C GLU A 272 -3.41 25.34 -0.47
N HIS A 273 -2.91 24.17 -0.06
CA HIS A 273 -2.66 23.03 -0.97
C HIS A 273 -3.77 21.98 -1.02
N ILE A 274 -4.71 22.00 -0.08
CA ILE A 274 -5.80 21.00 -0.01
C ILE A 274 -7.17 21.68 -0.06
N ARG A 275 -7.41 22.74 0.71
CA ARG A 275 -8.76 23.33 0.86
C ARG A 275 -9.11 24.38 -0.19
N ASN A 276 -8.29 25.42 -0.32
CA ASN A 276 -8.64 26.61 -1.10
C ASN A 276 -8.29 26.42 -2.57
N ASN A 277 -9.22 26.70 -3.48
CA ASN A 277 -9.04 26.61 -4.94
C ASN A 277 -8.89 25.19 -5.55
N HIS A 278 -8.82 24.13 -4.75
CA HIS A 278 -8.66 22.73 -5.22
C HIS A 278 -10.05 22.04 -5.38
N GLY A 279 -10.99 22.77 -5.99
CA GLY A 279 -12.30 22.27 -6.41
C GLY A 279 -13.31 21.94 -5.29
N PRO A 280 -14.49 21.38 -5.64
CA PRO A 280 -15.54 21.07 -4.68
C PRO A 280 -15.18 20.04 -3.62
N LEU A 281 -14.18 19.19 -3.87
CA LEU A 281 -13.71 18.18 -2.93
C LEU A 281 -12.78 18.82 -1.87
N GLY A 282 -11.82 19.65 -2.28
CA GLY A 282 -11.01 20.45 -1.36
C GLY A 282 -11.83 21.40 -0.50
N ALA A 283 -12.85 22.04 -1.08
CA ALA A 283 -13.74 22.96 -0.38
C ALA A 283 -14.55 22.32 0.78
N ILE A 284 -14.64 20.99 0.86
CA ILE A 284 -15.28 20.28 1.97
C ILE A 284 -14.30 19.55 2.91
N TYR A 285 -12.99 19.60 2.62
CA TYR A 285 -11.97 19.00 3.48
C TYR A 285 -11.94 19.73 4.83
N PRO A 286 -12.28 19.06 5.95
CA PRO A 286 -12.49 19.76 7.21
C PRO A 286 -11.17 20.22 7.82
N TYR A 287 -11.25 21.13 8.80
CA TYR A 287 -10.12 21.43 9.66
C TYR A 287 -9.79 20.23 10.54
N ARG A 288 -8.50 20.04 10.85
CA ARG A 288 -8.07 18.96 11.76
C ARG A 288 -8.57 19.23 13.19
N ASN A 289 -9.00 18.18 13.87
CA ASN A 289 -9.31 18.22 15.31
C ASN A 289 -8.03 18.23 16.16
N ARG A 290 -7.04 17.39 15.79
CA ARG A 290 -5.73 17.30 16.45
C ARG A 290 -4.62 17.40 15.42
N PHE A 291 -4.47 16.36 14.62
CA PHE A 291 -3.50 16.28 13.53
C PHE A 291 -4.24 15.97 12.23
N ILE A 292 -3.64 16.31 11.10
CA ILE A 292 -4.20 16.04 9.78
C ILE A 292 -4.34 14.52 9.55
N GLU A 293 -5.49 14.08 9.04
CA GLU A 293 -5.87 12.72 8.62
C GLU A 293 -5.81 11.59 9.65
N GLY A 294 -5.46 11.90 10.90
CA GLY A 294 -5.63 10.94 11.97
C GLY A 294 -4.75 9.72 11.84
N GLY A 295 -5.32 8.57 12.20
CA GLY A 295 -4.71 7.26 11.96
C GLY A 295 -5.14 6.62 10.63
N GLY A 296 -6.09 7.22 9.90
CA GLY A 296 -6.90 6.51 8.91
C GLY A 296 -6.30 6.37 7.52
N THR A 297 -5.26 7.14 7.19
CA THR A 297 -4.56 7.11 5.90
C THR A 297 -3.53 5.98 5.79
N ILE A 298 -2.71 5.80 6.84
CA ILE A 298 -1.64 4.78 6.86
C ILE A 298 -2.14 3.35 6.53
N PRO A 299 -3.32 2.89 6.97
CA PRO A 299 -3.83 1.56 6.64
C PRO A 299 -3.99 1.23 5.16
N TRP A 300 -4.32 2.22 4.29
CA TRP A 300 -4.55 2.00 2.86
C TRP A 300 -3.45 2.57 1.96
N ILE A 301 -2.73 3.62 2.36
CA ILE A 301 -1.87 4.38 1.45
C ILE A 301 -0.74 3.57 0.78
N GLY A 302 -0.21 2.54 1.43
CA GLY A 302 0.77 1.64 0.81
C GLY A 302 0.23 0.87 -0.41
N LEU A 303 -1.09 0.64 -0.49
CA LEU A 303 -1.74 0.00 -1.64
C LEU A 303 -1.65 0.86 -2.92
N ALA A 304 -1.45 2.16 -2.77
CA ALA A 304 -1.24 3.10 -3.88
C ALA A 304 0.19 3.08 -4.45
N MET A 305 1.14 2.38 -3.79
CA MET A 305 2.53 2.29 -4.25
C MET A 305 2.94 0.81 -4.45
N PRO A 306 2.39 0.11 -5.47
CA PRO A 306 2.72 -1.30 -5.72
C PRO A 306 4.21 -1.52 -6.05
N GLY A 307 4.90 -0.53 -6.60
CA GLY A 307 6.36 -0.58 -6.80
C GLY A 307 7.16 -0.65 -5.49
N LEU A 308 6.60 -0.13 -4.39
CA LEU A 308 7.22 -0.11 -3.07
C LEU A 308 6.69 -1.21 -2.14
N THR A 309 5.40 -1.56 -2.17
CA THR A 309 4.76 -2.38 -1.14
C THR A 309 4.00 -3.60 -1.67
N ASP A 310 3.94 -4.66 -0.85
CA ASP A 310 3.13 -5.85 -1.10
C ASP A 310 2.12 -5.99 0.05
N PRO A 311 0.79 -5.95 -0.21
CA PRO A 311 -0.22 -6.07 0.83
C PRO A 311 -0.17 -7.40 1.60
N GLU A 312 0.36 -8.47 0.99
CA GLU A 312 0.55 -9.76 1.64
C GLU A 312 1.82 -9.81 2.52
N ARG A 313 2.67 -8.78 2.46
CA ARG A 313 3.98 -8.74 3.12
C ARG A 313 4.25 -7.40 3.78
N LEU A 314 3.33 -6.92 4.61
CA LEU A 314 3.49 -5.67 5.37
C LEU A 314 4.75 -5.62 6.28
N TYR A 315 5.43 -6.74 6.50
CA TYR A 315 6.76 -6.80 7.13
C TYR A 315 7.91 -6.30 6.25
N TRP A 316 7.69 -6.09 4.95
CA TRP A 316 8.63 -5.47 4.02
C TRP A 316 8.70 -3.93 4.16
N GLY A 317 7.77 -3.32 4.87
CA GLY A 317 7.75 -1.87 5.10
C GLY A 317 7.29 -1.05 3.89
N GLY A 318 6.81 0.17 4.12
CA GLY A 318 6.37 1.09 3.08
C GLY A 318 5.63 2.28 3.67
N GLN A 319 4.85 3.00 2.85
CA GLN A 319 4.03 4.12 3.32
C GLN A 319 3.01 3.71 4.41
N SER A 320 2.48 2.48 4.34
CA SER A 320 1.66 1.87 5.40
C SER A 320 2.43 1.43 6.66
N GLY A 321 3.71 1.81 6.79
CA GLY A 321 4.57 1.39 7.87
C GLY A 321 5.12 -0.03 7.68
N ARG A 322 5.53 -0.69 8.77
CA ARG A 322 6.19 -2.01 8.77
C ARG A 322 5.74 -2.85 9.97
N PHE A 323 5.46 -4.12 9.72
CA PHE A 323 4.93 -5.07 10.72
C PHE A 323 5.90 -6.21 11.04
N SER A 324 5.66 -6.89 12.16
CA SER A 324 6.38 -8.10 12.53
C SER A 324 6.25 -9.18 11.43
N ARG A 325 7.33 -9.92 11.14
CA ARG A 325 7.30 -11.00 10.13
C ARG A 325 6.52 -12.23 10.60
N THR A 326 6.31 -12.36 11.90
CA THR A 326 5.61 -13.45 12.57
C THR A 326 4.58 -12.90 13.53
N LYS A 327 3.45 -13.59 13.69
CA LYS A 327 2.41 -13.17 14.63
C LYS A 327 2.93 -13.21 16.07
N HIS A 328 2.70 -12.13 16.82
CA HIS A 328 2.92 -12.06 18.25
C HIS A 328 1.67 -12.46 19.02
N LYS A 329 1.86 -13.03 20.21
CA LYS A 329 0.78 -13.43 21.10
C LYS A 329 0.19 -12.20 21.80
N ASN A 330 -1.13 -12.08 21.79
CA ASN A 330 -1.91 -11.12 22.56
C ASN A 330 -1.45 -9.66 22.36
N VAL A 331 -1.41 -9.22 21.10
CA VAL A 331 -1.17 -7.81 20.72
C VAL A 331 -2.38 -6.98 21.13
N MET A 332 -2.40 -6.52 22.39
CA MET A 332 -3.57 -5.85 22.98
C MET A 332 -3.85 -4.47 22.39
N SER A 333 -5.11 -4.03 22.44
CA SER A 333 -5.50 -2.65 22.17
C SER A 333 -4.78 -1.69 23.12
N ARG A 334 -4.42 -0.51 22.60
CA ARG A 334 -3.92 0.62 23.40
C ARG A 334 -4.97 1.22 24.34
N HIS A 335 -6.26 0.99 24.08
CA HIS A 335 -7.35 1.57 24.84
C HIS A 335 -7.69 0.69 26.06
N PRO A 336 -7.52 1.17 27.32
CA PRO A 336 -7.62 0.31 28.50
C PRO A 336 -8.98 -0.38 28.69
N LYS A 337 -10.08 0.25 28.26
CA LYS A 337 -11.42 -0.36 28.31
C LYS A 337 -11.53 -1.57 27.38
N ILE A 338 -11.00 -1.45 26.16
CA ILE A 338 -11.02 -2.52 25.16
C ILE A 338 -10.11 -3.66 25.61
N ARG A 339 -8.89 -3.33 26.05
CA ARG A 339 -7.94 -4.32 26.58
C ARG A 339 -8.54 -5.20 27.68
N ALA A 340 -9.32 -4.62 28.59
CA ALA A 340 -9.98 -5.38 29.65
C ALA A 340 -10.96 -6.44 29.12
N ASP A 341 -11.63 -6.18 27.99
CA ASP A 341 -12.45 -7.19 27.30
C ASP A 341 -11.55 -8.21 26.57
N GLU A 342 -10.51 -7.76 25.87
CA GLU A 342 -9.60 -8.61 25.11
C GLU A 342 -8.86 -9.64 25.99
N GLU A 343 -8.51 -9.27 27.22
CA GLU A 343 -7.95 -10.15 28.25
C GLU A 343 -8.87 -11.34 28.59
N THR A 344 -10.18 -11.25 28.30
CA THR A 344 -11.14 -12.34 28.54
C THR A 344 -11.24 -13.36 27.40
N PHE A 345 -10.72 -13.05 26.20
CA PHE A 345 -10.89 -13.90 25.01
C PHE A 345 -9.84 -15.01 24.86
N GLY A 346 -8.89 -15.11 25.81
CA GLY A 346 -7.83 -16.12 25.80
C GLY A 346 -6.65 -15.75 24.90
N ASP A 347 -6.08 -16.75 24.24
CA ASP A 347 -4.92 -16.57 23.37
C ASP A 347 -5.35 -16.17 21.95
N PHE A 348 -4.77 -15.08 21.43
CA PHE A 348 -4.91 -14.66 20.04
C PHE A 348 -3.56 -14.20 19.47
N TYR A 349 -3.43 -14.21 18.14
CA TYR A 349 -2.15 -13.98 17.47
C TYR A 349 -2.30 -13.04 16.27
N MET A 350 -1.53 -11.95 16.25
CA MET A 350 -1.60 -10.87 15.25
C MET A 350 -0.19 -10.42 14.84
N PHE A 351 -0.04 -9.86 13.65
CA PHE A 351 1.15 -9.11 13.28
C PHE A 351 1.11 -7.72 13.91
N GLU A 352 2.24 -7.25 14.44
CA GLU A 352 2.34 -6.02 15.24
C GLU A 352 3.21 -4.99 14.53
N SER A 353 2.76 -3.74 14.37
CA SER A 353 3.64 -2.67 13.84
C SER A 353 4.58 -2.12 14.89
N ASP A 354 4.15 -2.10 16.15
CA ASP A 354 4.80 -1.31 17.19
C ASP A 354 6.03 -2.02 17.80
N SER A 355 6.24 -3.30 17.46
CA SER A 355 7.51 -4.01 17.66
C SER A 355 8.60 -3.58 16.67
N GLU A 356 8.22 -2.98 15.54
CA GLU A 356 9.12 -2.69 14.44
C GLU A 356 9.70 -1.28 14.54
N SER A 357 10.91 -1.19 15.07
CA SER A 357 11.72 0.02 15.09
C SER A 357 12.77 -0.01 13.97
N GLU A 358 13.10 1.15 13.43
CA GLU A 358 14.22 1.34 12.49
C GLU A 358 14.93 2.67 12.70
N SER A 359 15.96 2.95 11.90
CA SER A 359 16.69 4.22 11.94
C SER A 359 16.99 4.74 10.54
N TRP A 360 16.66 6.00 10.31
CA TRP A 360 16.76 6.65 9.00
C TRP A 360 17.29 8.07 9.15
N THR A 361 18.25 8.44 8.30
CA THR A 361 18.72 9.82 8.19
C THR A 361 17.85 10.55 7.17
N CYS A 362 17.07 11.53 7.64
CA CYS A 362 16.31 12.42 6.76
C CYS A 362 17.27 13.19 5.85
N PRO A 363 17.20 13.05 4.51
CA PRO A 363 18.15 13.67 3.60
C PRO A 363 17.99 15.20 3.53
N VAL A 364 16.82 15.73 3.89
CA VAL A 364 16.53 17.17 3.88
C VAL A 364 16.99 17.84 5.19
N GLU A 365 16.69 17.25 6.35
CA GLU A 365 17.09 17.80 7.65
C GLU A 365 18.51 17.38 8.09
N ASN A 366 19.16 16.46 7.37
CA ASN A 366 20.39 15.76 7.76
C ASN A 366 20.34 15.23 9.21
N LYS A 367 19.17 14.69 9.59
CA LYS A 367 18.84 14.31 10.97
C LYS A 367 18.46 12.84 11.04
N VAL A 368 19.06 12.12 11.97
CA VAL A 368 18.67 10.74 12.29
C VAL A 368 17.35 10.73 13.06
N TYR A 369 16.40 9.97 12.56
CA TYR A 369 15.18 9.55 13.25
C TYR A 369 15.30 8.07 13.58
N SER A 370 14.96 7.69 14.82
CA SER A 370 15.01 6.31 15.31
C SER A 370 13.76 6.01 16.13
N GLY A 371 13.08 4.89 15.85
CA GLY A 371 11.82 4.54 16.51
C GLY A 371 10.88 3.72 15.63
N ARG A 372 9.72 3.37 16.19
CA ARG A 372 8.62 2.66 15.51
C ARG A 372 7.80 3.54 14.57
N GLU A 373 7.99 4.85 14.67
CA GLU A 373 7.37 5.88 13.84
C GLU A 373 8.12 6.04 12.49
N VAL A 374 9.40 5.66 12.47
CA VAL A 374 10.33 5.83 11.33
C VAL A 374 9.92 5.07 10.05
N PRO A 375 9.36 3.84 10.10
CA PRO A 375 8.93 3.12 8.90
C PRO A 375 7.89 3.89 8.06
N VAL A 376 7.09 4.76 8.70
CA VAL A 376 6.16 5.67 8.04
C VAL A 376 6.83 7.01 7.71
N TRP A 377 7.51 7.61 8.70
CA TRP A 377 8.07 8.96 8.58
C TRP A 377 9.02 9.14 7.40
N ARG A 378 9.80 8.12 7.03
CA ARG A 378 10.74 8.21 5.91
C ARG A 378 10.07 8.53 4.57
N PHE A 379 8.83 8.08 4.36
CA PHE A 379 8.04 8.31 3.14
C PHE A 379 7.14 9.54 3.24
N ARG A 380 7.12 10.24 4.39
CA ARG A 380 6.13 11.29 4.67
C ARG A 380 6.20 12.47 3.71
N ARG A 381 7.40 12.84 3.23
CA ARG A 381 7.54 13.92 2.25
C ARG A 381 6.86 13.56 0.93
N ALA A 382 7.08 12.33 0.45
CA ALA A 382 6.39 11.81 -0.73
C ALA A 382 4.87 11.85 -0.54
N MET A 383 4.35 11.28 0.56
CA MET A 383 2.90 11.25 0.81
C MET A 383 2.24 12.65 0.88
N PHE A 384 2.90 13.66 1.47
CA PHE A 384 2.35 15.02 1.52
C PHE A 384 2.45 15.75 0.17
N ASN A 385 3.53 15.56 -0.58
CA ASN A 385 3.69 16.15 -1.90
C ASN A 385 2.72 15.53 -2.93
N ASP A 386 2.55 14.21 -2.88
CA ASP A 386 1.64 13.47 -3.76
C ASP A 386 0.18 13.87 -3.51
N PHE A 387 -0.24 13.99 -2.23
CA PHE A 387 -1.57 14.47 -1.89
C PHE A 387 -1.82 15.90 -2.40
N LYS A 388 -0.83 16.80 -2.27
CA LYS A 388 -0.88 18.15 -2.86
C LYS A 388 -1.06 18.10 -4.39
N ALA A 389 -0.27 17.30 -5.09
CA ALA A 389 -0.35 17.19 -6.55
C ALA A 389 -1.71 16.63 -7.02
N ARG A 390 -2.21 15.57 -6.38
CA ARG A 390 -3.54 15.00 -6.69
C ARG A 390 -4.71 15.93 -6.32
N MET A 391 -4.51 16.87 -5.40
CA MET A 391 -5.46 17.96 -5.19
C MET A 391 -5.42 18.98 -6.33
N ASP A 392 -4.26 19.28 -6.92
CA ASP A 392 -4.15 20.11 -8.13
C ASP A 392 -4.86 19.43 -9.33
N TRP A 393 -4.74 18.11 -9.45
CA TRP A 393 -5.46 17.29 -10.45
C TRP A 393 -7.00 17.39 -10.34
N CYS A 394 -7.55 17.96 -9.27
CA CYS A 394 -8.99 18.20 -9.15
C CYS A 394 -9.48 19.40 -10.01
N VAL A 395 -8.58 20.27 -10.48
CA VAL A 395 -8.96 21.54 -11.14
C VAL A 395 -8.12 21.95 -12.35
N LYS A 396 -6.89 21.45 -12.50
CA LYS A 396 -5.93 21.88 -13.53
C LYS A 396 -5.98 21.05 -14.82
N ASP A 397 -5.43 21.53 -15.93
CA ASP A 397 -5.11 20.64 -17.05
C ASP A 397 -3.79 19.87 -16.79
N PHE A 398 -3.49 18.85 -17.61
CA PHE A 398 -2.31 17.98 -17.41
C PHE A 398 -1.02 18.81 -17.31
N ASP A 399 -0.79 19.70 -18.27
CA ASP A 399 0.40 20.55 -18.39
C ASP A 399 0.47 21.70 -17.35
N GLU A 400 -0.48 21.77 -16.42
CA GLU A 400 -0.51 22.73 -15.31
C GLU A 400 -0.27 22.07 -13.93
N ALA A 401 -0.16 20.74 -13.88
CA ALA A 401 0.09 19.96 -12.67
C ALA A 401 1.36 19.10 -12.79
N ASN A 402 1.91 18.66 -11.65
CA ASN A 402 3.00 17.68 -11.62
C ASN A 402 2.43 16.26 -11.51
N HIS A 403 3.16 15.27 -11.99
CA HIS A 403 2.86 13.84 -11.85
C HIS A 403 4.08 13.07 -11.33
N ASN A 404 3.89 11.82 -10.94
CA ASN A 404 5.00 10.99 -10.46
C ASN A 404 5.99 10.70 -11.61
N PRO A 405 7.31 10.77 -11.37
CA PRO A 405 8.27 10.15 -12.27
C PRO A 405 8.03 8.64 -12.31
N VAL A 406 8.44 7.97 -13.39
CA VAL A 406 8.34 6.52 -13.54
C VAL A 406 9.71 5.90 -13.33
N ALA A 407 9.94 5.30 -12.15
CA ALA A 407 11.19 4.63 -11.83
C ALA A 407 11.30 3.32 -12.64
N ALA A 408 12.38 3.15 -13.40
CA ALA A 408 12.57 1.96 -14.22
C ALA A 408 13.83 1.18 -13.83
N PHE A 409 13.77 -0.15 -13.87
CA PHE A 409 14.89 -1.04 -13.55
C PHE A 409 15.22 -1.96 -14.73
N ASN A 410 16.44 -1.89 -15.27
CA ASN A 410 16.88 -2.68 -16.43
C ASN A 410 15.91 -2.59 -17.63
N GLY A 411 15.29 -1.41 -17.83
CA GLY A 411 14.30 -1.16 -18.89
C GLY A 411 12.85 -1.57 -18.56
N ASP A 412 12.59 -2.17 -17.38
CA ASP A 412 11.24 -2.40 -16.87
C ASP A 412 10.73 -1.17 -16.11
N ALA A 413 9.72 -0.52 -16.69
CA ALA A 413 9.05 0.68 -16.18
C ALA A 413 7.58 0.40 -15.74
N GLY A 414 7.24 -0.84 -15.39
CA GLY A 414 5.97 -1.17 -14.72
C GLY A 414 6.13 -1.28 -13.20
N ASP A 415 5.03 -1.28 -12.45
CA ASP A 415 5.09 -1.11 -10.98
C ASP A 415 5.21 -2.41 -10.17
N GLY A 416 5.49 -3.55 -10.81
CA GLY A 416 5.55 -4.85 -10.13
C GLY A 416 6.87 -5.09 -9.40
N ILE A 417 6.85 -5.44 -8.11
CA ILE A 417 8.05 -5.74 -7.31
C ILE A 417 8.92 -6.80 -7.98
N ILE A 418 10.20 -6.48 -8.19
CA ILE A 418 11.13 -7.32 -8.93
C ILE A 418 11.71 -8.39 -8.00
N GLN A 419 11.74 -9.64 -8.47
CA GLN A 419 12.34 -10.77 -7.78
C GLN A 419 13.54 -11.28 -8.57
N LEU A 420 14.75 -11.22 -8.00
CA LEU A 420 15.96 -11.78 -8.59
C LEU A 420 16.49 -12.92 -7.73
N ASN A 421 16.99 -13.98 -8.38
CA ASN A 421 17.77 -15.04 -7.73
C ASN A 421 19.25 -14.78 -8.02
N VAL A 422 20.08 -14.73 -6.98
CA VAL A 422 21.49 -14.30 -7.06
C VAL A 422 22.37 -15.21 -6.20
N ASN A 423 23.66 -15.29 -6.51
CA ASN A 423 24.61 -16.12 -5.75
C ASN A 423 25.42 -15.25 -4.77
N PRO A 424 25.87 -15.79 -3.63
CA PRO A 424 26.88 -15.13 -2.79
C PRO A 424 28.11 -14.72 -3.60
N GLY A 425 28.63 -13.52 -3.35
CA GLY A 425 29.80 -12.97 -4.05
C GLY A 425 29.57 -12.48 -5.48
N GLN A 426 28.37 -12.65 -6.04
CA GLN A 426 27.99 -12.14 -7.37
C GLN A 426 27.97 -10.61 -7.39
N THR A 427 28.46 -9.98 -8.46
CA THR A 427 28.19 -8.57 -8.75
C THR A 427 26.96 -8.45 -9.66
N LEU A 428 26.05 -7.55 -9.30
CA LEU A 428 24.91 -7.14 -10.12
C LEU A 428 25.17 -5.77 -10.73
N ASN A 429 24.81 -5.62 -12.00
CA ASN A 429 24.68 -4.30 -12.61
C ASN A 429 23.26 -3.81 -12.34
N LEU A 430 23.15 -2.60 -11.81
CA LEU A 430 21.89 -1.89 -11.57
C LEU A 430 21.79 -0.77 -12.61
N ASN A 431 20.74 -0.79 -13.44
CA ASN A 431 20.49 0.24 -14.45
C ASN A 431 19.10 0.84 -14.24
N ALA A 432 19.05 2.18 -14.15
CA ALA A 432 17.86 3.00 -14.06
C ALA A 432 17.78 4.04 -15.20
N GLU A 433 18.51 3.86 -16.30
CA GLU A 433 18.56 4.80 -17.45
C GLU A 433 17.20 5.01 -18.13
N ALA A 434 16.29 4.05 -18.00
CA ALA A 434 14.94 4.15 -18.53
C ALA A 434 13.97 4.90 -17.60
N THR A 435 14.44 5.36 -16.42
CA THR A 435 13.64 6.20 -15.52
C THR A 435 13.40 7.53 -16.19
N ALA A 436 12.14 7.96 -16.24
CA ALA A 436 11.71 9.15 -16.95
C ALA A 436 10.63 9.88 -16.18
N ASP A 437 10.45 11.15 -16.49
CA ASP A 437 9.39 11.99 -15.95
C ASP A 437 8.35 12.27 -17.05
N PRO A 438 7.04 12.16 -16.78
CA PRO A 438 6.00 12.39 -17.79
C PRO A 438 5.83 13.87 -18.16
N ASP A 439 6.15 14.79 -17.25
CA ASP A 439 6.12 16.25 -17.47
C ASP A 439 7.44 16.76 -18.08
N GLY A 440 8.48 15.93 -18.03
CA GLY A 440 9.79 16.16 -18.61
C GLY A 440 10.81 16.75 -17.62
N ASP A 441 10.51 16.71 -16.33
CA ASP A 441 11.37 17.25 -15.29
C ASP A 441 12.65 16.40 -15.05
N PRO A 442 13.73 17.01 -14.53
CA PRO A 442 14.94 16.27 -14.19
C PRO A 442 14.71 15.29 -13.04
N VAL A 443 14.91 13.99 -13.28
CA VAL A 443 14.79 12.96 -12.23
C VAL A 443 16.12 12.71 -11.53
N LYS A 444 16.11 12.79 -10.20
CA LYS A 444 17.19 12.34 -9.33
C LYS A 444 16.98 10.86 -8.95
N ILE A 445 18.05 10.09 -9.10
CA ILE A 445 18.10 8.66 -8.74
C ILE A 445 18.73 8.49 -7.35
N SER A 446 18.18 7.56 -6.57
CA SER A 446 18.77 7.08 -5.32
C SER A 446 18.56 5.57 -5.14
N TRP A 447 19.65 4.84 -4.95
CA TRP A 447 19.65 3.41 -4.64
C TRP A 447 19.95 3.18 -3.16
N TRP A 448 19.08 2.49 -2.44
CA TRP A 448 19.30 2.22 -1.02
C TRP A 448 18.82 0.84 -0.58
N ILE A 449 19.47 0.28 0.45
CA ILE A 449 19.15 -1.04 0.98
C ILE A 449 18.15 -0.90 2.13
N TYR A 450 16.96 -1.50 2.00
CA TYR A 450 15.98 -1.56 3.09
C TYR A 450 16.31 -2.74 4.03
N LYS A 451 17.33 -2.55 4.86
CA LYS A 451 17.91 -3.59 5.73
C LYS A 451 16.92 -4.26 6.69
N GLU A 452 15.93 -3.51 7.15
CA GLU A 452 14.89 -3.98 8.05
C GLU A 452 13.89 -4.91 7.34
N ALA A 453 13.61 -4.66 6.06
CA ALA A 453 12.75 -5.47 5.21
C ALA A 453 13.38 -6.83 4.82
N GLY A 454 14.71 -6.93 4.76
CA GLY A 454 15.43 -8.16 4.43
C GLY A 454 15.76 -9.07 5.62
N THR A 455 16.18 -10.30 5.34
CA THR A 455 16.70 -11.23 6.35
C THR A 455 18.22 -11.19 6.48
N TYR A 456 18.94 -10.65 5.49
CA TYR A 456 20.38 -10.37 5.62
C TYR A 456 20.62 -9.18 6.55
N LYS A 457 21.51 -9.32 7.54
CA LYS A 457 21.78 -8.29 8.57
C LYS A 457 23.22 -7.73 8.53
N GLY A 458 24.05 -8.15 7.59
CA GLY A 458 25.38 -7.58 7.36
C GLY A 458 25.34 -6.18 6.73
N ALA A 459 26.45 -5.77 6.12
CA ALA A 459 26.57 -4.53 5.37
C ALA A 459 26.58 -4.84 3.87
N VAL A 460 25.80 -4.08 3.11
CA VAL A 460 25.71 -4.15 1.65
C VAL A 460 25.21 -2.78 1.17
N SER A 461 25.76 -2.29 0.07
CA SER A 461 25.44 -1.00 -0.55
C SER A 461 25.87 -1.00 -2.01
N PRO A 462 25.18 -0.26 -2.90
CA PRO A 462 25.67 0.03 -4.24
C PRO A 462 26.99 0.82 -4.20
N ASP A 463 27.82 0.68 -5.22
CA ASP A 463 29.13 1.35 -5.32
C ASP A 463 28.99 2.89 -5.46
N ASP A 464 28.10 3.34 -6.34
CA ASP A 464 27.54 4.70 -6.37
C ASP A 464 26.03 4.63 -6.17
N ALA A 465 25.53 5.18 -5.06
CA ALA A 465 24.12 5.15 -4.72
C ALA A 465 23.27 6.21 -5.46
N SER A 466 23.87 7.11 -6.24
CA SER A 466 23.20 8.20 -6.96
C SER A 466 23.29 8.09 -8.49
N ALA A 467 24.16 7.23 -9.01
CA ALA A 467 24.30 7.01 -10.44
C ALA A 467 23.13 6.19 -11.00
N ALA A 468 22.66 6.57 -12.20
CA ALA A 468 21.65 5.79 -12.93
C ALA A 468 22.15 4.37 -13.29
N ASN A 469 23.46 4.21 -13.54
CA ASN A 469 24.11 2.92 -13.65
C ASN A 469 25.11 2.75 -12.51
N THR A 470 25.04 1.63 -11.80
CA THR A 470 25.93 1.33 -10.68
C THR A 470 26.08 -0.19 -10.49
N GLU A 471 27.00 -0.62 -9.64
CA GLU A 471 27.21 -2.03 -9.32
C GLU A 471 26.83 -2.32 -7.86
N LEU A 472 26.40 -3.54 -7.60
CA LEU A 472 26.09 -4.05 -6.26
C LEU A 472 26.69 -5.44 -6.09
N ARG A 473 27.71 -5.57 -5.24
CA ARG A 473 28.26 -6.87 -4.86
C ARG A 473 27.43 -7.53 -3.76
N ILE A 474 26.90 -8.71 -4.04
CA ILE A 474 26.24 -9.57 -3.06
C ILE A 474 27.29 -10.10 -2.07
N PRO A 475 27.11 -9.95 -0.75
CA PRO A 475 28.05 -10.46 0.23
C PRO A 475 28.20 -11.99 0.18
N ASP A 476 29.42 -12.48 0.42
CA ASP A 476 29.71 -13.93 0.39
C ASP A 476 29.06 -14.71 1.54
N ASP A 477 28.64 -14.01 2.61
CA ASP A 477 27.94 -14.56 3.78
C ASP A 477 26.41 -14.41 3.70
N ALA A 478 25.87 -13.94 2.57
CA ALA A 478 24.45 -13.71 2.39
C ALA A 478 23.64 -14.98 2.02
N GLY A 479 24.25 -16.17 2.03
CA GLY A 479 23.61 -17.42 1.62
C GLY A 479 22.29 -17.72 2.35
N GLY A 480 21.26 -18.08 1.58
CA GLY A 480 19.91 -18.33 2.10
C GLY A 480 19.25 -17.10 2.74
N LYS A 481 19.58 -15.87 2.29
CA LYS A 481 19.01 -14.61 2.80
C LYS A 481 18.30 -13.81 1.70
N GLU A 482 17.48 -12.88 2.17
CA GLU A 482 16.72 -11.90 1.40
C GLU A 482 17.36 -10.52 1.63
N ILE A 483 17.80 -9.85 0.56
CA ILE A 483 18.25 -8.45 0.56
C ILE A 483 17.23 -7.61 -0.21
N HIS A 484 16.86 -6.45 0.33
CA HIS A 484 15.94 -5.51 -0.32
C HIS A 484 16.72 -4.30 -0.81
N LEU A 485 16.75 -4.12 -2.12
CA LEU A 485 17.22 -2.91 -2.78
C LEU A 485 16.02 -2.09 -3.22
N ILE A 486 16.04 -0.79 -2.97
CA ILE A 486 15.05 0.17 -3.45
C ILE A 486 15.75 1.11 -4.42
N LEU A 487 15.18 1.25 -5.62
CA LEU A 487 15.36 2.40 -6.49
C LEU A 487 14.31 3.44 -6.10
N GLU A 488 14.74 4.67 -5.85
CA GLU A 488 13.90 5.84 -5.62
C GLU A 488 14.17 6.86 -6.72
N ALA A 489 13.09 7.25 -7.41
CA ALA A 489 13.06 8.36 -8.36
C ALA A 489 12.39 9.56 -7.68
N GLN A 490 12.99 10.75 -7.85
CA GLN A 490 12.45 12.01 -7.34
C GLN A 490 12.58 13.06 -8.45
N ASP A 491 11.50 13.72 -8.85
CA ASP A 491 11.56 14.84 -9.81
C ASP A 491 12.07 16.15 -9.15
N ASP A 492 12.39 17.15 -9.98
CA ASP A 492 12.77 18.51 -9.56
C ASP A 492 11.75 19.57 -10.04
N ASN A 493 10.46 19.32 -9.80
CA ASN A 493 9.38 20.22 -10.17
C ASN A 493 9.22 21.40 -9.15
N PRO A 494 9.10 22.66 -9.60
CA PRO A 494 8.89 23.83 -8.73
C PRO A 494 7.62 23.81 -7.86
N MET A 495 6.60 23.04 -8.24
CA MET A 495 5.38 22.84 -7.46
C MET A 495 5.61 21.89 -6.26
N GLY A 496 6.67 21.09 -6.30
CA GLY A 496 7.15 20.22 -5.23
C GLY A 496 7.34 18.78 -5.70
N SER A 497 8.50 18.20 -5.41
CA SER A 497 8.89 16.88 -5.92
C SER A 497 7.88 15.78 -5.62
N MET A 498 7.47 15.05 -6.63
CA MET A 498 6.84 13.73 -6.53
C MET A 498 7.90 12.63 -6.59
N TYR A 499 7.47 11.41 -6.31
CA TYR A 499 8.34 10.28 -6.05
C TYR A 499 7.76 8.99 -6.62
N ASP A 500 8.63 8.10 -7.07
CA ASP A 500 8.28 6.71 -7.36
C ASP A 500 9.41 5.76 -6.91
N TYR A 501 9.08 4.49 -6.74
CA TYR A 501 9.94 3.48 -6.15
C TYR A 501 9.84 2.12 -6.86
N ARG A 502 10.98 1.52 -7.21
CA ARG A 502 11.06 0.09 -7.57
C ARG A 502 11.75 -0.69 -6.46
N ARG A 503 11.04 -1.62 -5.83
CA ARG A 503 11.64 -2.62 -4.93
C ARG A 503 12.17 -3.79 -5.74
N ILE A 504 13.45 -4.12 -5.52
CA ILE A 504 14.14 -5.30 -6.03
C ILE A 504 14.50 -6.20 -4.85
N VAL A 505 13.85 -7.36 -4.78
CA VAL A 505 14.09 -8.39 -3.77
C VAL A 505 15.09 -9.39 -4.32
N LEU A 506 16.24 -9.47 -3.65
CA LEU A 506 17.36 -10.32 -4.00
C LEU A 506 17.31 -11.56 -3.10
N ASN A 507 16.92 -12.70 -3.70
CA ASN A 507 16.91 -13.99 -3.07
C ASN A 507 18.28 -14.64 -3.30
N VAL A 508 19.10 -14.71 -2.25
CA VAL A 508 20.47 -15.22 -2.34
C VAL A 508 20.45 -16.74 -2.15
N SER A 509 21.06 -17.48 -3.08
CA SER A 509 21.17 -18.94 -3.00
C SER A 509 21.90 -19.39 -1.72
N GLU A 510 21.61 -20.60 -1.25
CA GLU A 510 22.44 -21.30 -0.25
C GLU A 510 23.89 -21.52 -0.76
#